data_AF-A0A969TA59-F1
#
_entry.id   AF-A0A969TA59-F1
#
_cell.length_a   1.000
_cell.length_b   1.000
_cell.length_c   1.000
_cell.angle_alpha   90.00
_cell.angle_beta   90.00
_cell.angle_gamma   90.00
#
_symmetry.space_group_name_H-M   'P 1'
#
loop_
_entity.id
_entity.type
_entity.pdbx_description
1 polymer ?
#
loop_
_entity_poly.entity_id
_entity_poly.type
_entity_poly.pdbx_seq_one_letter_code
_entity_poly.pdbx_strand_id
1 'polypeptide(L)'
;IAWVKQLETTPDTPLFLRVYPKCQIIPSQEPEIRFQVVAWGVENRWEEQSGEFLIKGVWQFVPQLRTPCISVYRNWDATDPTEKFKAAHLPVLMRRSDGVNPFRFNPKIPSEQLPKRYFVEGKFRLIPSKNCFGWVEDLSAPSSSLPRYKKPVKAMQKERSSPTNTPRRRQAQGTSLDISS
;
A
#
# COMPACT_ATOMS: atom_id res chain seq x y z
N ILE A 1 18.27 17.44 -13.74
CA ILE A 1 18.95 16.18 -13.31
C ILE A 1 19.81 15.69 -14.48
N ALA A 2 20.99 15.08 -14.25
CA ALA A 2 21.95 14.76 -15.33
C ALA A 2 21.37 13.91 -16.48
N TRP A 3 20.55 12.91 -16.17
CA TRP A 3 19.92 12.06 -17.20
C TRP A 3 18.91 12.81 -18.09
N VAL A 4 18.28 13.87 -17.57
CA VAL A 4 17.38 14.73 -18.36
C VAL A 4 18.20 15.51 -19.39
N LYS A 5 19.34 16.08 -18.97
CA LYS A 5 20.25 16.77 -19.88
C LYS A 5 20.80 15.84 -20.97
N GLN A 6 21.10 14.58 -20.61
CA GLN A 6 21.52 13.57 -21.59
C GLN A 6 20.45 13.30 -22.65
N LEU A 7 19.19 13.16 -22.23
CA LEU A 7 18.06 12.96 -23.14
C LEU A 7 17.86 14.16 -24.08
N GLU A 8 18.03 15.38 -23.57
CA GLU A 8 17.94 16.62 -24.37
C GLU A 8 19.11 16.76 -25.36
N THR A 9 20.32 16.33 -24.96
CA THR A 9 21.55 16.48 -25.76
C THR A 9 21.71 15.39 -26.81
N THR A 10 21.18 14.18 -26.56
CA THR A 10 21.36 13.02 -27.44
C THR A 10 20.06 12.20 -27.50
N PRO A 11 19.01 12.73 -28.14
CA PRO A 11 17.67 12.11 -28.12
C PRO A 11 17.62 10.73 -28.78
N ASP A 12 18.52 10.45 -29.72
CA ASP A 12 18.56 9.17 -30.47
C ASP A 12 19.27 8.04 -29.71
N THR A 13 19.95 8.34 -28.59
CA THR A 13 20.60 7.30 -27.78
C THR A 13 19.61 6.74 -26.76
N PRO A 14 19.36 5.42 -26.76
CA PRO A 14 18.47 4.80 -25.80
C PRO A 14 19.00 5.01 -24.38
N LEU A 15 18.09 5.38 -23.47
CA LEU A 15 18.39 5.62 -22.07
C LEU A 15 17.67 4.57 -21.22
N PHE A 16 18.44 3.79 -20.47
CA PHE A 16 17.92 2.77 -19.57
C PHE A 16 17.82 3.36 -18.16
N LEU A 17 16.63 3.32 -17.57
CA LEU A 17 16.37 3.85 -16.24
C LEU A 17 16.05 2.71 -15.26
N ARG A 18 16.79 2.65 -14.15
CA ARG A 18 16.38 1.85 -12.99
C ARG A 18 15.55 2.73 -12.09
N VAL A 19 14.34 2.25 -11.77
CA VAL A 19 13.33 3.05 -11.09
C VAL A 19 12.65 2.28 -9.98
N TYR A 20 12.11 3.01 -9.00
CA TYR A 20 11.13 2.49 -8.05
C TYR A 20 9.74 3.06 -8.35
N PRO A 21 8.69 2.22 -8.43
CA PRO A 21 7.33 2.71 -8.61
C PRO A 21 6.82 3.41 -7.34
N LYS A 22 6.15 4.53 -7.53
CA LYS A 22 5.37 5.26 -6.52
C LYS A 22 3.93 5.28 -6.97
N CYS A 23 3.10 4.47 -6.33
CA CYS A 23 1.67 4.42 -6.60
C CYS A 23 0.93 5.39 -5.69
N GLN A 24 0.19 6.31 -6.29
CA GLN A 24 -0.77 7.16 -5.59
C GLN A 24 -2.15 6.52 -5.73
N ILE A 25 -2.73 6.15 -4.59
CA ILE A 25 -4.06 5.52 -4.52
C ILE A 25 -4.98 6.50 -3.81
N ILE A 26 -5.91 7.07 -4.57
CA ILE A 26 -7.01 7.88 -4.05
C ILE A 26 -8.29 7.02 -4.18
N PRO A 27 -9.06 6.85 -3.09
CA PRO A 27 -10.31 6.08 -3.16
C PRO A 27 -11.21 6.56 -4.30
N SER A 28 -11.78 5.62 -5.04
CA SER A 28 -12.67 5.85 -6.19
C SER A 28 -12.05 6.49 -7.43
N GLN A 29 -10.74 6.73 -7.46
CA GLN A 29 -10.01 7.16 -8.65
C GLN A 29 -9.15 6.01 -9.22
N GLU A 30 -8.76 6.13 -10.47
CA GLU A 30 -7.75 5.23 -11.03
C GLU A 30 -6.40 5.46 -10.33
N PRO A 31 -5.63 4.40 -10.05
CA PRO A 31 -4.30 4.55 -9.47
C PRO A 31 -3.39 5.33 -10.43
N GLU A 32 -2.56 6.20 -9.87
CA GLU A 32 -1.50 6.85 -10.64
C GLU A 32 -0.16 6.20 -10.30
N ILE A 33 0.59 5.76 -11.32
CA ILE A 33 1.93 5.20 -11.15
C ILE A 33 2.96 6.24 -11.63
N ARG A 34 3.81 6.67 -10.70
CA ARG A 34 5.00 7.47 -10.99
C ARG A 34 6.26 6.65 -10.76
N PHE A 35 7.38 7.11 -11.29
CA PHE A 35 8.65 6.44 -11.12
C PHE A 35 9.68 7.37 -10.49
N GLN A 36 10.35 6.90 -9.45
CA GLN A 36 11.55 7.53 -8.93
C GLN A 36 12.76 6.89 -9.59
N VAL A 37 13.49 7.65 -10.39
CA VAL A 37 14.77 7.22 -10.96
C VAL A 37 15.81 7.10 -9.87
N VAL A 38 16.48 5.95 -9.80
CA VAL A 38 17.57 5.68 -8.85
C VAL A 38 18.91 5.47 -9.53
N ALA A 39 18.91 5.01 -10.78
CA ALA A 39 20.10 4.92 -11.61
C ALA A 39 19.71 5.02 -13.09
N TRP A 40 20.67 5.33 -13.94
CA TRP A 40 20.49 5.41 -15.38
C TRP A 40 21.78 5.01 -16.11
N GLY A 41 21.66 4.61 -17.37
CA GLY A 41 22.77 4.30 -18.25
C GLY A 41 22.37 4.29 -19.71
N VAL A 42 23.35 4.31 -20.61
CA VAL A 42 23.16 4.22 -22.07
C VAL A 42 23.06 2.78 -22.58
N GLU A 43 23.30 1.81 -21.69
CA GLU A 43 23.17 0.37 -21.93
C GLU A 43 22.38 -0.25 -20.78
N ASN A 44 21.63 -1.33 -21.06
CA ASN A 44 20.97 -2.09 -20.01
C ASN A 44 22.00 -2.95 -19.26
N ARG A 45 22.34 -2.52 -18.04
CA ARG A 45 23.27 -3.25 -17.15
C ARG A 45 22.53 -4.17 -16.17
N TRP A 46 21.23 -4.34 -16.33
CA TRP A 46 20.37 -5.10 -15.45
C TRP A 46 19.74 -6.27 -16.19
N GLU A 47 19.39 -7.32 -15.44
CA GLU A 47 18.83 -8.56 -16.01
C GLU A 47 17.37 -8.36 -16.46
N GLU A 48 16.66 -7.40 -15.87
CA GLU A 48 15.27 -7.12 -16.18
C GLU A 48 15.11 -6.44 -17.56
N GLN A 49 14.09 -6.86 -18.31
CA GLN A 49 13.72 -6.19 -19.57
C GLN A 49 13.02 -4.85 -19.29
N SER A 50 12.96 -3.99 -20.30
CA SER A 50 12.23 -2.73 -20.23
C SER A 50 10.76 -2.96 -19.83
N GLY A 51 10.34 -2.28 -18.77
CA GLY A 51 8.98 -2.40 -18.23
C GLY A 51 8.76 -3.62 -17.34
N GLU A 52 9.79 -4.42 -17.04
CA GLU A 52 9.73 -5.51 -16.08
C GLU A 52 10.26 -5.08 -14.70
N PHE A 53 9.62 -5.63 -13.67
CA PHE A 53 9.84 -5.28 -12.28
C PHE A 53 9.87 -6.54 -11.44
N LEU A 54 10.86 -6.64 -10.56
CA LEU A 54 10.86 -7.64 -9.49
C LEU A 54 10.09 -7.07 -8.30
N ILE A 55 8.97 -7.72 -7.95
CA ILE A 55 8.12 -7.28 -6.85
C ILE A 55 8.03 -8.41 -5.81
N LYS A 56 8.30 -8.06 -4.56
CA LYS A 56 8.25 -8.97 -3.41
C LYS A 56 7.39 -8.36 -2.32
N GLY A 57 6.32 -9.03 -1.91
CA GLY A 57 5.40 -8.45 -0.95
C GLY A 57 4.17 -9.30 -0.65
N VAL A 58 3.23 -8.70 0.09
CA VAL A 58 2.00 -9.38 0.51
C VAL A 58 0.92 -9.23 -0.55
N TRP A 59 0.41 -10.35 -1.05
CA TRP A 59 -0.69 -10.40 -2.02
C TRP A 59 -2.05 -10.18 -1.33
N GLN A 60 -2.72 -9.05 -1.59
CA GLN A 60 -3.92 -8.67 -0.85
C GLN A 60 -4.83 -7.65 -1.55
N PHE A 61 -6.05 -7.51 -1.04
CA PHE A 61 -6.92 -6.36 -1.24
C PHE A 61 -6.72 -5.33 -0.13
N VAL A 62 -6.67 -4.05 -0.49
CA VAL A 62 -6.70 -2.93 0.44
C VAL A 62 -7.96 -2.09 0.22
N PRO A 63 -8.56 -1.47 1.26
CA PRO A 63 -9.84 -0.77 1.12
C PRO A 63 -9.84 0.37 0.10
N GLN A 64 -8.68 0.99 -0.14
CA GLN A 64 -8.55 2.14 -1.03
C GLN A 64 -8.47 1.75 -2.51
N LEU A 65 -8.32 0.45 -2.83
CA LEU A 65 -8.06 -0.04 -4.17
C LEU A 65 -9.04 -1.16 -4.54
N ARG A 66 -9.69 -1.03 -5.71
CA ARG A 66 -10.63 -2.06 -6.21
C ARG A 66 -9.90 -3.29 -6.75
N THR A 67 -8.77 -3.09 -7.39
CA THR A 67 -7.88 -4.14 -7.90
C THR A 67 -7.06 -4.71 -6.75
N PRO A 68 -6.76 -6.02 -6.71
CA PRO A 68 -5.79 -6.54 -5.76
C PRO A 68 -4.40 -5.94 -6.01
N CYS A 69 -3.58 -5.92 -4.97
CA CYS A 69 -2.23 -5.36 -5.02
C CYS A 69 -1.22 -6.24 -4.32
N ILE A 70 0.04 -6.04 -4.67
CA ILE A 70 1.16 -6.47 -3.83
C ILE A 70 1.57 -5.30 -2.96
N SER A 71 1.46 -5.50 -1.64
CA SER A 71 1.93 -4.52 -0.66
C SER A 71 3.38 -4.80 -0.29
N VAL A 72 4.26 -3.85 -0.61
CA VAL A 72 5.67 -3.86 -0.27
C VAL A 72 5.88 -3.02 0.98
N TYR A 73 6.34 -3.66 2.04
CA TYR A 73 6.66 -3.03 3.33
C TYR A 73 8.16 -2.77 3.43
N ARG A 74 8.55 -1.86 4.33
CA ARG A 74 9.96 -1.62 4.64
C ARG A 74 10.55 -2.82 5.39
N ASN A 75 11.78 -3.20 5.02
CA ASN A 75 12.55 -4.20 5.77
C ASN A 75 12.68 -3.78 7.24
N TRP A 76 12.73 -4.77 8.12
CA TRP A 76 12.80 -4.55 9.57
C TRP A 76 13.99 -3.69 10.02
N ASP A 77 15.12 -3.84 9.34
CA ASP A 77 16.40 -3.18 9.59
C ASP A 77 16.60 -1.88 8.80
N ALA A 78 15.61 -1.45 8.00
CA ALA A 78 15.73 -0.23 7.21
C ALA A 78 15.78 1.01 8.11
N THR A 79 16.86 1.79 8.00
CA THR A 79 17.01 3.10 8.64
C THR A 79 16.31 4.15 7.77
N ASP A 80 15.28 4.80 8.30
CA ASP A 80 14.58 5.89 7.62
C ASP A 80 14.64 7.13 8.52
N PRO A 81 15.22 8.25 8.05
CA PRO A 81 15.33 9.48 8.83
C PRO A 81 13.99 10.05 9.30
N THR A 82 12.89 9.67 8.65
CA THR A 82 11.56 10.24 8.90
C THR A 82 10.67 9.38 9.78
N GLU A 83 11.01 8.10 9.98
CA GLU A 83 10.24 7.02 10.65
C GLU A 83 8.77 6.82 10.21
N LYS A 84 8.22 7.70 9.36
CA LYS A 84 6.85 7.71 8.86
C LYS A 84 6.78 7.05 7.49
N PHE A 85 6.94 5.74 7.45
CA PHE A 85 6.81 4.99 6.20
C PHE A 85 5.39 4.47 5.99
N LYS A 86 4.94 4.53 4.73
CA LYS A 86 3.73 3.86 4.24
C LYS A 86 4.16 2.67 3.40
N ALA A 87 3.36 1.61 3.41
CA ALA A 87 3.54 0.51 2.47
C ALA A 87 3.30 1.03 1.04
N ALA A 88 4.07 0.52 0.08
CA ALA A 88 3.78 0.74 -1.33
C ALA A 88 2.79 -0.34 -1.77
N HIS A 89 1.60 0.08 -2.18
CA HIS A 89 0.57 -0.82 -2.70
C HIS A 89 0.60 -0.76 -4.22
N LEU A 90 1.08 -1.83 -4.87
CA LEU A 90 1.25 -1.89 -6.31
C LEU A 90 0.07 -2.65 -6.92
N PRO A 91 -0.83 -2.00 -7.69
CA PRO A 91 -1.97 -2.66 -8.32
C PRO A 91 -1.51 -3.74 -9.29
N VAL A 92 -2.03 -4.96 -9.14
CA VAL A 92 -1.54 -6.12 -9.89
C VAL A 92 -2.70 -6.91 -10.49
N LEU A 93 -2.55 -7.28 -11.75
CA LEU A 93 -3.37 -8.27 -12.44
C LEU A 93 -2.62 -9.59 -12.44
N MET A 94 -3.02 -10.48 -11.54
CA MET A 94 -2.44 -11.81 -11.40
C MET A 94 -3.57 -12.82 -11.26
N ARG A 95 -3.63 -13.77 -12.21
CA ARG A 95 -4.51 -14.94 -12.14
C ARG A 95 -3.66 -16.13 -11.73
N ARG A 96 -4.08 -16.84 -10.69
CA ARG A 96 -3.42 -18.04 -10.21
C ARG A 96 -4.44 -19.16 -10.09
N SER A 97 -4.04 -20.38 -10.44
CA SER A 97 -4.87 -21.59 -10.33
C SER A 97 -4.54 -22.44 -9.09
N ASP A 98 -3.47 -22.08 -8.38
CA ASP A 98 -2.91 -22.81 -7.23
C ASP A 98 -3.60 -22.51 -5.89
N GLY A 99 -4.74 -21.82 -5.91
CA GLY A 99 -5.50 -21.45 -4.72
C GLY A 99 -4.90 -20.28 -3.91
N VAL A 100 -3.80 -19.67 -4.37
CA VAL A 100 -3.18 -18.50 -3.72
C VAL A 100 -3.96 -17.22 -4.06
N ASN A 101 -5.04 -17.02 -3.30
CA ASN A 101 -5.90 -15.87 -3.44
C ASN A 101 -5.37 -14.63 -2.70
N PRO A 102 -5.66 -13.41 -3.18
CA PRO A 102 -5.30 -12.19 -2.46
C PRO A 102 -6.00 -12.15 -1.10
N PHE A 103 -5.23 -11.91 -0.06
CA PHE A 103 -5.76 -11.73 1.29
C PHE A 103 -6.78 -10.60 1.34
N ARG A 104 -7.95 -10.83 1.93
CA ARG A 104 -8.96 -9.80 2.17
C ARG A 104 -9.23 -9.69 3.66
N PHE A 105 -8.87 -8.55 4.24
CA PHE A 105 -9.17 -8.27 5.64
C PHE A 105 -10.68 -8.07 5.83
N ASN A 106 -11.26 -8.79 6.78
CA ASN A 106 -12.64 -8.61 7.22
C ASN A 106 -12.67 -8.38 8.73
N PRO A 107 -12.96 -7.16 9.22
CA PRO A 107 -12.95 -6.87 10.65
C PRO A 107 -14.09 -7.56 11.42
N LYS A 108 -15.07 -8.16 10.73
CA LYS A 108 -16.23 -8.81 11.36
C LYS A 108 -15.98 -10.27 11.78
N ILE A 109 -14.87 -10.86 11.35
CA ILE A 109 -14.53 -12.25 11.69
C ILE A 109 -13.28 -12.33 12.56
N PRO A 110 -13.19 -13.29 13.48
CA PRO A 110 -12.00 -13.52 14.30
C PRO A 110 -10.74 -13.74 13.45
N SER A 111 -9.57 -13.37 13.98
CA SER A 111 -8.30 -13.46 13.25
C SER A 111 -7.94 -14.86 12.79
N GLU A 112 -8.37 -15.88 13.52
CA GLU A 112 -8.15 -17.30 13.21
C GLU A 112 -8.98 -17.77 12.01
N GLN A 113 -10.09 -17.09 11.71
CA GLN A 113 -10.98 -17.39 10.58
C GLN A 113 -10.67 -16.52 9.36
N LEU A 114 -9.73 -15.58 9.47
CA LEU A 114 -9.31 -14.78 8.32
C LEU A 114 -8.62 -15.66 7.27
N PRO A 115 -8.78 -15.35 5.96
CA PRO A 115 -8.04 -16.04 4.91
C PRO A 115 -6.53 -16.00 5.14
N LYS A 116 -5.83 -17.02 4.65
CA LYS A 116 -4.37 -17.10 4.71
C LYS A 116 -3.75 -15.91 3.96
N ARG A 117 -2.69 -15.33 4.52
CA ARG A 117 -1.86 -14.32 3.86
C ARG A 117 -0.72 -15.01 3.11
N TYR A 118 -0.43 -14.52 1.92
CA TYR A 118 0.67 -14.99 1.11
C TYR A 118 1.67 -13.87 0.82
N PHE A 119 2.95 -14.17 1.07
CA PHE A 119 4.08 -13.44 0.52
C PHE A 119 4.40 -14.03 -0.85
N VAL A 120 4.52 -13.16 -1.84
CA VAL A 120 4.83 -13.54 -3.23
C VAL A 120 6.07 -12.81 -3.69
N GLU A 121 6.87 -13.48 -4.50
CA GLU A 121 8.03 -12.92 -5.18
C GLU A 121 7.90 -13.26 -6.66
N GLY A 122 7.87 -12.24 -7.51
CA GLY A 122 7.58 -12.47 -8.92
C GLY A 122 8.16 -11.38 -9.81
N LYS A 123 8.20 -11.70 -11.09
CA LYS A 123 8.44 -10.75 -12.16
C LYS A 123 7.09 -10.24 -12.66
N PHE A 124 6.99 -8.94 -12.84
CA PHE A 124 5.77 -8.26 -13.26
C PHE A 124 6.08 -7.26 -14.36
N ARG A 125 5.17 -7.15 -15.34
CA ARG A 125 5.29 -6.21 -16.45
C ARG A 125 4.34 -5.04 -16.25
N LEU A 126 4.82 -3.82 -16.41
CA LEU A 126 3.97 -2.63 -16.39
C LEU A 126 2.95 -2.68 -17.53
N ILE A 127 1.70 -2.35 -17.22
CA ILE A 127 0.61 -2.18 -18.18
C ILE A 127 0.16 -0.71 -18.11
N PRO A 128 0.76 0.18 -18.92
CA PRO A 128 0.51 1.61 -18.83
C PRO A 128 -0.97 1.98 -19.02
N SER A 129 -1.66 1.31 -19.94
CA SER A 129 -3.07 1.57 -20.24
C SER A 129 -4.04 1.28 -19.08
N LYS A 130 -3.59 0.60 -18.02
CA LYS A 130 -4.40 0.25 -16.85
C LYS A 130 -3.81 0.72 -15.52
N ASN A 131 -2.69 1.45 -15.56
CA ASN A 131 -1.93 1.86 -14.37
C ASN A 131 -1.75 0.72 -13.36
N CYS A 132 -1.32 -0.44 -13.85
CA CYS A 132 -1.11 -1.63 -13.03
C CYS A 132 0.05 -2.50 -13.56
N PHE A 133 0.34 -3.57 -12.85
CA PHE A 133 1.36 -4.55 -13.23
C PHE A 133 0.73 -5.91 -13.53
N GLY A 134 1.07 -6.52 -14.66
CA GLY A 134 0.68 -7.89 -15.00
C GLY A 134 1.71 -8.88 -14.46
N TRP A 135 1.25 -9.98 -13.88
CA TRP A 135 2.12 -11.09 -13.49
C TRP A 135 2.73 -11.78 -14.71
N VAL A 136 4.03 -12.07 -14.66
CA VAL A 136 4.76 -12.82 -15.70
C VAL A 136 5.10 -14.20 -15.18
N GLU A 137 5.83 -14.29 -14.07
CA GLU A 137 6.26 -15.53 -13.46
C GLU A 137 6.56 -15.34 -11.97
N ASP A 138 6.56 -16.45 -11.23
CA ASP A 138 7.03 -16.48 -9.86
C ASP A 138 8.54 -16.69 -9.81
N LEU A 139 9.21 -15.97 -8.91
CA LEU A 139 10.63 -16.19 -8.59
C LEU A 139 10.78 -17.24 -7.49
N SER A 140 9.77 -17.40 -6.65
CA SER A 140 9.69 -18.40 -5.60
C SER A 140 8.22 -18.79 -5.36
N ALA A 141 7.99 -20.00 -4.84
CA ALA A 141 6.64 -20.43 -4.51
C ALA A 141 6.03 -19.50 -3.43
N PRO A 142 4.74 -19.11 -3.54
CA PRO A 142 4.09 -18.28 -2.55
C PRO A 142 4.21 -18.87 -1.14
N SER A 143 4.65 -18.05 -0.20
CA SER A 143 4.88 -18.46 1.18
C SER A 143 3.80 -17.90 2.09
N SER A 144 3.32 -18.70 3.03
CA SER A 144 2.47 -18.17 4.11
C SER A 144 3.24 -17.58 5.28
N SER A 145 4.56 -17.73 5.28
CA SER A 145 5.43 -17.06 6.25
C SER A 145 5.75 -15.66 5.72
N LEU A 146 5.39 -14.64 6.48
CA LEU A 146 5.72 -13.26 6.13
C LEU A 146 7.10 -12.90 6.68
N PRO A 147 8.02 -12.35 5.86
CA PRO A 147 9.27 -11.78 6.37
C PRO A 147 9.01 -10.73 7.44
N ARG A 148 9.97 -10.50 8.35
CA ARG A 148 9.85 -9.39 9.32
C ARG A 148 9.91 -8.06 8.58
N TYR A 149 8.95 -7.18 8.87
CA TYR A 149 8.88 -5.84 8.30
C TYR A 149 8.51 -4.82 9.38
N LYS A 150 8.92 -3.56 9.19
CA LYS A 150 8.45 -2.48 10.06
C LYS A 150 6.98 -2.20 9.75
N LYS A 151 6.12 -2.15 10.77
CA LYS A 151 4.69 -1.84 10.59
C LYS A 151 4.50 -0.35 10.34
N PRO A 152 3.72 0.07 9.32
CA PRO A 152 3.46 1.48 9.08
C PRO A 152 2.96 2.18 10.34
N VAL A 153 3.55 3.33 10.67
CA VAL A 153 3.10 4.13 11.81
C VAL A 153 1.70 4.62 11.48
N LYS A 154 0.70 4.16 12.25
CA LYS A 154 -0.67 4.69 12.14
C LYS A 154 -0.60 6.19 12.43
N ALA A 155 -1.08 7.03 11.51
CA ALA A 155 -1.37 8.41 11.88
C ALA A 155 -2.37 8.35 13.04
N MET A 156 -1.95 8.80 14.22
CA MET A 156 -2.83 8.90 15.37
C MET A 156 -4.02 9.76 14.92
N GLN A 157 -5.20 9.15 14.80
CA GLN A 157 -6.42 9.92 14.68
C GLN A 157 -6.46 10.75 15.95
N LYS A 158 -6.39 12.08 15.83
CA LYS A 158 -6.75 12.97 16.94
C LYS A 158 -8.11 12.49 17.42
N GLU A 159 -8.14 11.86 18.60
CA GLU A 159 -9.38 11.57 19.28
C GLU A 159 -10.13 12.89 19.38
N ARG A 160 -11.24 13.00 18.65
CA ARG A 160 -12.23 14.02 18.95
C ARG A 160 -12.76 13.63 20.32
N SER A 161 -12.26 14.29 21.36
CA SER A 161 -12.85 14.27 22.69
C SER A 161 -14.32 14.67 22.54
N SER A 162 -15.22 13.69 22.58
CA SER A 162 -16.64 13.92 22.82
C SER A 162 -16.78 14.61 24.19
N PRO A 163 -17.58 15.68 24.32
CA PRO A 163 -17.76 16.34 25.60
C PRO A 163 -18.37 15.36 26.59
N THR A 164 -17.67 15.15 27.71
CA THR A 164 -18.13 14.37 28.85
C THR A 164 -19.49 14.88 29.30
N ASN A 165 -20.49 14.02 29.18
CA ASN A 165 -21.84 14.27 29.65
C ASN A 165 -21.83 14.19 31.18
N THR A 166 -21.71 15.34 31.85
CA THR A 166 -21.78 15.45 33.31
C THR A 166 -23.15 14.98 33.79
N PRO A 167 -23.26 14.02 34.73
CA PRO A 167 -24.55 13.59 35.23
C PRO A 167 -25.23 14.72 36.01
N ARG A 168 -26.44 15.10 35.57
CA ARG A 168 -27.34 16.02 36.28
C ARG A 168 -27.64 15.47 37.68
N ARG A 169 -27.08 16.13 38.69
CA ARG A 169 -27.45 15.98 40.10
C ARG A 169 -28.92 16.40 40.24
N ARG A 170 -29.80 15.44 40.55
CA ARG A 170 -31.17 15.71 41.00
C ARG A 170 -31.08 16.47 42.33
N GLN A 171 -31.36 17.77 42.32
CA GLN A 171 -31.82 18.48 43.51
C GLN A 171 -33.34 18.39 43.52
N ALA A 172 -33.86 17.63 44.47
CA ALA A 172 -35.25 17.68 44.89
C ALA A 172 -35.29 18.48 46.20
N GLN A 173 -35.59 19.77 46.09
CA GLN A 173 -36.14 20.66 47.10
C GLN A 173 -36.88 21.73 46.25
N GLY A 174 -38.19 21.89 46.25
CA GLY A 174 -39.17 21.61 47.28
C GLY A 174 -39.76 22.94 47.75
N THR A 175 -40.46 23.66 46.87
CA THR A 175 -41.36 24.79 47.20
C THR A 175 -42.16 25.23 45.98
N SER A 176 -43.47 24.94 45.97
CA SER A 176 -44.50 25.92 45.62
C SER A 176 -45.85 25.44 46.14
N LEU A 177 -46.48 26.33 46.90
CA LEU A 177 -47.82 26.26 47.47
C LEU A 177 -48.89 26.29 46.38
N ASP A 178 -50.04 25.66 46.65
CA ASP A 178 -51.40 26.14 46.34
C ASP A 178 -52.38 25.32 47.22
N ILE A 179 -52.87 25.90 48.33
CA ILE A 179 -54.20 26.51 48.54
C ILE A 179 -55.37 25.50 48.51
N SER A 180 -56.05 25.36 49.67
CA SER A 180 -57.52 25.40 49.74
C SER A 180 -58.02 25.64 51.17
N SER A 181 -58.90 26.65 51.29
CA SER A 181 -59.82 27.03 52.39
C SER A 181 -59.28 27.92 53.50
#